data_AF-A0A2M7A571-F1
#
_entry.id   AF-A0A2M7A571-F1
#
_cell.length_a   1.000
_cell.length_b   1.000
_cell.length_c   1.000
_cell.angle_alpha   90.00
_cell.angle_beta   90.00
_cell.angle_gamma   90.00
#
_symmetry.space_group_name_H-M   'P 1'
#
loop_
_entity.id
_entity.type
_entity.pdbx_description
1 polymer ?
#
loop_
_entity_poly.entity_id
_entity_poly.type
_entity_poly.pdbx_seq_one_letter_code
_entity_poly.pdbx_strand_id
1 'polypeptide(L)'
;MGDKGNRAAIYIYDSSNNVIGGTEPGAGNLIAFNTGDGVYITQRNQATGNSILGNSIYSNSLKGINLGKSANDPGDWDEGPNHQQNSPVITSVSTLSGSSTIQGALNSKAGKSYRLEFFSNTDPDPSGYGEGETFLGSTSVTTDSSGNASLSASFSASAGTFVTATATDDEGNTSEFSRVLLPLEMNTLGDEQDANPNDGAADVDLGTPGPQTTLRAAIEFANANRGTDTITFNIPGVTGVPTISPASPLPPITESVVIDASTQPVSGRVKIDGTTAGTTSSGLDVSFGTTNVQRLTIANFSEHGILTRASGAIEAVSVEILTDGGWGIRALAGDIRLNVSESGAAPVNDEVSCIVGNGTGLFHLIVTDDYVDNPNEDTVADYPGGGVYAENGQVYASLIEVTDNDNAGIVARARNGFKSFPKLKIPAVFGHLSSGR
;
A
#
# COMPACT_ATOMS: atom_id res chain seq x y z
N MET A 1 3.22 1.97 -46.32
CA MET A 1 3.46 0.52 -46.15
C MET A 1 4.88 0.35 -45.65
N GLY A 2 5.08 -0.43 -44.58
CA GLY A 2 6.37 -0.70 -43.91
C GLY A 2 6.39 -0.06 -42.52
N ASP A 3 6.36 -0.77 -41.38
CA ASP A 3 6.64 -2.19 -41.13
C ASP A 3 5.79 -2.68 -39.94
N LYS A 4 5.21 -3.88 -40.02
CA LYS A 4 4.54 -4.57 -38.88
C LYS A 4 5.58 -5.42 -38.13
N GLY A 5 6.73 -4.82 -37.85
CA GLY A 5 7.97 -5.50 -37.47
C GLY A 5 8.13 -5.69 -35.95
N ASN A 6 8.20 -6.97 -35.55
CA ASN A 6 8.59 -7.56 -34.25
C ASN A 6 7.74 -7.23 -33.02
N ARG A 7 6.90 -8.21 -32.64
CA ARG A 7 6.11 -8.24 -31.39
C ARG A 7 6.97 -8.34 -30.11
N ALA A 8 8.21 -8.85 -30.20
CA ALA A 8 9.20 -8.88 -29.12
C ALA A 8 10.63 -8.99 -29.69
N ALA A 9 11.67 -8.68 -28.91
CA ALA A 9 13.06 -8.82 -29.33
C ALA A 9 13.51 -10.29 -29.39
N ILE A 10 13.22 -11.03 -28.31
CA ILE A 10 13.41 -12.48 -28.23
C ILE A 10 12.05 -13.14 -28.07
N TYR A 11 11.76 -14.10 -28.93
CA TYR A 11 10.47 -14.77 -29.00
C TYR A 11 10.67 -16.28 -28.83
N ILE A 12 10.27 -16.84 -27.68
CA ILE A 12 10.31 -18.28 -27.42
C ILE A 12 8.94 -18.88 -27.75
N TYR A 13 8.89 -19.71 -28.78
CA TYR A 13 7.66 -20.35 -29.25
C TYR A 13 7.65 -21.84 -28.89
N ASP A 14 6.76 -22.23 -27.98
CA ASP A 14 6.52 -23.64 -27.57
C ASP A 14 7.83 -24.43 -27.26
N SER A 15 8.81 -23.78 -26.64
CA SER A 15 10.14 -24.37 -26.35
C SER A 15 10.51 -24.23 -24.88
N SER A 16 11.16 -25.27 -24.35
CA SER A 16 11.57 -25.39 -22.96
C SER A 16 13.09 -25.48 -22.83
N ASN A 17 13.61 -25.20 -21.63
CA ASN A 17 15.04 -25.35 -21.28
C ASN A 17 16.00 -24.47 -22.12
N ASN A 18 15.53 -23.30 -22.54
CA ASN A 18 16.39 -22.31 -23.19
C ASN A 18 17.08 -21.44 -22.13
N VAL A 19 18.26 -20.90 -22.47
CA VAL A 19 18.99 -19.96 -21.61
C VAL A 19 19.22 -18.68 -22.39
N ILE A 20 18.70 -17.57 -21.87
CA ILE A 20 18.96 -16.21 -22.34
C ILE A 20 19.83 -15.54 -21.29
N GLY A 21 21.11 -15.37 -21.61
CA GLY A 21 22.09 -14.75 -20.72
C GLY A 21 22.87 -15.79 -19.89
N GLY A 22 23.15 -15.47 -18.63
CA GLY A 22 23.84 -16.38 -17.71
C GLY A 22 24.36 -15.68 -16.44
N THR A 23 24.92 -16.47 -15.52
CA THR A 23 25.42 -16.00 -14.21
C THR A 23 26.86 -15.50 -14.26
N GLU A 24 27.60 -15.83 -15.32
CA GLU A 24 28.99 -15.43 -15.46
C GLU A 24 29.10 -13.96 -15.90
N PRO A 25 30.12 -13.21 -15.44
CA PRO A 25 30.36 -11.85 -15.92
C PRO A 25 30.42 -11.78 -17.45
N GLY A 26 29.57 -10.95 -18.05
CA GLY A 26 29.50 -10.77 -19.50
C GLY A 26 28.64 -11.80 -20.25
N ALA A 27 27.99 -12.74 -19.55
CA ALA A 27 27.04 -13.67 -20.19
C ALA A 27 25.70 -13.01 -20.54
N GLY A 28 25.35 -11.89 -19.88
CA GLY A 28 24.13 -11.14 -20.12
C GLY A 28 24.04 -10.52 -21.51
N ASN A 29 22.85 -10.56 -22.11
CA ASN A 29 22.54 -9.86 -23.35
C ASN A 29 22.09 -8.42 -23.08
N LEU A 30 22.25 -7.55 -24.06
CA LEU A 30 21.60 -6.23 -24.12
C LEU A 30 20.35 -6.32 -24.99
N ILE A 31 19.17 -6.09 -24.41
CA ILE A 31 17.86 -6.22 -25.06
C ILE A 31 17.08 -4.91 -24.83
N ALA A 32 17.21 -3.97 -25.77
CA ALA A 32 16.66 -2.63 -25.59
C ALA A 32 16.11 -2.00 -26.86
N PHE A 33 15.26 -0.98 -26.69
CA PHE A 33 14.69 -0.15 -27.76
C PHE A 33 13.80 -0.89 -28.74
N ASN A 34 13.10 -1.93 -28.27
CA ASN A 34 12.16 -2.70 -29.09
C ASN A 34 10.76 -2.07 -29.05
N THR A 35 10.03 -2.21 -30.17
CA THR A 35 8.64 -1.70 -30.28
C THR A 35 7.59 -2.63 -29.67
N GLY A 36 8.02 -3.76 -29.10
CA GLY A 36 7.20 -4.73 -28.37
C GLY A 36 7.91 -5.16 -27.09
N ASP A 37 7.69 -6.40 -26.62
CA ASP A 37 8.34 -6.91 -25.42
C ASP A 37 9.86 -7.11 -25.61
N GLY A 38 10.63 -7.10 -24.53
CA GLY A 38 12.04 -7.52 -24.58
C GLY A 38 12.15 -9.02 -24.88
N VAL A 39 11.63 -9.84 -23.97
CA VAL A 39 11.52 -11.30 -24.11
C VAL A 39 10.05 -11.68 -23.99
N TYR A 40 9.52 -12.43 -24.95
CA TYR A 40 8.16 -12.97 -24.87
C TYR A 40 8.17 -14.50 -25.02
N ILE A 41 7.51 -15.18 -24.09
CA ILE A 41 7.32 -16.64 -24.12
C ILE A 41 5.84 -16.93 -24.33
N THR A 42 5.52 -17.69 -25.38
CA THR A 42 4.13 -17.89 -25.78
C THR A 42 3.35 -18.80 -24.84
N GLN A 43 2.11 -18.38 -24.52
CA GLN A 43 1.15 -18.96 -23.56
C GLN A 43 0.66 -20.40 -23.84
N ARG A 44 1.55 -21.35 -24.12
CA ARG A 44 1.22 -22.77 -24.05
C ARG A 44 1.99 -23.43 -22.92
N ASN A 45 1.35 -24.39 -22.26
CA ASN A 45 1.80 -25.09 -21.04
C ASN A 45 3.08 -25.94 -21.23
N GLN A 46 3.87 -25.73 -22.29
CA GLN A 46 5.06 -26.52 -22.64
C GLN A 46 6.32 -25.66 -22.83
N ALA A 47 6.29 -24.37 -22.46
CA ALA A 47 7.43 -23.47 -22.56
C ALA A 47 8.02 -23.16 -21.18
N THR A 48 8.55 -24.19 -20.50
CA THR A 48 9.04 -24.14 -19.12
C THR A 48 10.56 -24.32 -19.05
N GLY A 49 11.17 -23.99 -17.92
CA GLY A 49 12.62 -24.09 -17.69
C GLY A 49 13.42 -23.10 -18.53
N ASN A 50 12.81 -22.00 -18.98
CA ASN A 50 13.50 -20.98 -19.76
C ASN A 50 14.15 -19.95 -18.84
N SER A 51 15.46 -20.10 -18.62
CA SER A 51 16.24 -19.22 -17.75
C SER A 51 16.57 -17.91 -18.45
N ILE A 52 16.23 -16.78 -17.82
CA ILE A 52 16.51 -15.43 -18.32
C ILE A 52 17.37 -14.72 -17.26
N LEU A 53 18.69 -14.80 -17.40
CA LEU A 53 19.62 -14.45 -16.31
C LEU A 53 20.62 -13.37 -16.71
N GLY A 54 20.81 -12.38 -15.85
CA GLY A 54 21.87 -11.37 -15.96
C GLY A 54 21.78 -10.46 -17.19
N ASN A 55 20.65 -10.43 -17.90
CA ASN A 55 20.46 -9.60 -19.09
C ASN A 55 20.18 -8.15 -18.70
N SER A 56 20.68 -7.22 -19.50
CA SER A 56 20.28 -5.81 -19.49
C SER A 56 19.09 -5.66 -20.44
N ILE A 57 17.89 -5.54 -19.90
CA ILE A 57 16.62 -5.45 -20.65
C ILE A 57 15.99 -4.12 -20.28
N TYR A 58 15.87 -3.16 -21.21
CA TYR A 58 15.29 -1.85 -20.90
C TYR A 58 14.84 -1.06 -22.14
N SER A 59 14.04 0.00 -21.95
CA SER A 59 13.47 0.84 -23.01
C SER A 59 12.76 0.04 -24.10
N ASN A 60 12.05 -1.03 -23.73
CA ASN A 60 11.12 -1.72 -24.63
C ASN A 60 9.74 -1.04 -24.54
N SER A 61 8.93 -1.13 -25.60
CA SER A 61 7.63 -0.41 -25.62
C SER A 61 6.52 -1.16 -24.89
N LEU A 62 6.75 -2.42 -24.53
CA LEU A 62 5.90 -3.27 -23.69
C LEU A 62 6.75 -3.84 -22.54
N LYS A 63 6.46 -5.04 -22.01
CA LYS A 63 7.19 -5.58 -20.85
C LYS A 63 8.62 -5.99 -21.22
N GLY A 64 9.56 -5.87 -20.27
CA GLY A 64 10.91 -6.42 -20.43
C GLY A 64 10.92 -7.95 -20.59
N ILE A 65 10.16 -8.65 -19.76
CA ILE A 65 9.90 -10.10 -19.89
C ILE A 65 8.38 -10.28 -19.81
N ASN A 66 7.81 -11.01 -20.76
CA ASN A 66 6.38 -11.25 -20.88
C ASN A 66 6.09 -12.76 -20.90
N LEU A 67 5.43 -13.24 -19.84
CA LEU A 67 4.95 -14.62 -19.68
C LEU A 67 3.43 -14.74 -19.93
N GLY A 68 2.74 -13.62 -20.11
CA GLY A 68 1.30 -13.54 -20.30
C GLY A 68 0.57 -13.01 -19.07
N LYS A 69 -0.49 -13.72 -18.65
CA LYS A 69 -1.10 -13.49 -17.34
C LYS A 69 -0.08 -14.01 -16.31
N SER A 70 0.29 -13.22 -15.33
CA SER A 70 1.46 -13.49 -14.46
C SER A 70 1.32 -12.77 -13.11
N ALA A 71 0.07 -12.53 -12.70
CA ALA A 71 -0.21 -11.87 -11.43
C ALA A 71 0.15 -12.83 -10.29
N ASN A 72 0.91 -12.35 -9.30
CA ASN A 72 1.40 -13.21 -8.22
C ASN A 72 0.24 -13.90 -7.45
N ASP A 73 0.18 -15.23 -7.43
CA ASP A 73 -0.84 -16.02 -6.71
C ASP A 73 -0.26 -16.81 -5.51
N PRO A 74 -1.08 -17.18 -4.50
CA PRO A 74 -0.56 -17.89 -3.32
C PRO A 74 -0.09 -19.30 -3.65
N GLY A 75 1.20 -19.54 -3.53
CA GLY A 75 1.82 -20.86 -3.72
C GLY A 75 2.19 -21.19 -5.17
N ASP A 76 1.97 -20.25 -6.11
CA ASP A 76 2.41 -20.34 -7.51
C ASP A 76 1.95 -21.64 -8.17
N TRP A 77 0.63 -21.79 -8.23
CA TRP A 77 -0.04 -22.96 -8.79
C TRP A 77 -0.31 -22.82 -10.29
N ASP A 78 0.19 -21.74 -10.89
CA ASP A 78 -0.07 -21.43 -12.28
C ASP A 78 0.58 -22.45 -13.23
N GLU A 79 -0.07 -22.58 -14.39
CA GLU A 79 0.34 -23.43 -15.50
C GLU A 79 0.61 -22.52 -16.69
N GLY A 80 1.71 -22.71 -17.42
CA GLY A 80 2.02 -21.84 -18.56
C GLY A 80 3.51 -21.65 -18.80
N PRO A 81 3.88 -20.60 -19.56
CA PRO A 81 5.27 -20.22 -19.78
C PRO A 81 6.00 -20.03 -18.46
N ASN A 82 7.09 -20.78 -18.24
CA ASN A 82 7.82 -20.79 -16.98
C ASN A 82 6.93 -20.98 -15.73
N HIS A 83 5.84 -21.74 -15.85
CA HIS A 83 4.80 -21.86 -14.81
C HIS A 83 4.22 -20.52 -14.33
N GLN A 84 4.37 -19.44 -15.11
CA GLN A 84 4.05 -18.07 -14.72
C GLN A 84 4.70 -17.66 -13.39
N GLN A 85 5.90 -18.19 -13.11
CA GLN A 85 6.65 -18.01 -11.86
C GLN A 85 6.44 -16.63 -11.24
N ASN A 86 6.00 -16.62 -9.98
CA ASN A 86 5.81 -15.40 -9.21
C ASN A 86 7.11 -14.59 -9.15
N SER A 87 6.98 -13.29 -9.38
CA SER A 87 8.08 -12.33 -9.27
C SER A 87 8.26 -11.85 -7.82
N PRO A 88 9.47 -11.45 -7.40
CA PRO A 88 9.67 -10.86 -6.08
C PRO A 88 8.84 -9.58 -5.91
N VAL A 89 8.37 -9.33 -4.69
CA VAL A 89 7.73 -8.07 -4.31
C VAL A 89 8.73 -7.24 -3.52
N ILE A 90 9.20 -6.14 -4.10
CA ILE A 90 10.11 -5.21 -3.44
C ILE A 90 9.28 -4.25 -2.59
N THR A 91 9.56 -4.19 -1.28
CA THR A 91 8.83 -3.37 -0.32
C THR A 91 9.63 -2.17 0.18
N SER A 92 10.95 -2.17 0.01
CA SER A 92 11.79 -1.04 0.36
C SER A 92 13.11 -1.09 -0.40
N VAL A 93 13.54 0.07 -0.87
CA VAL A 93 14.90 0.32 -1.35
C VAL A 93 15.45 1.48 -0.55
N SER A 94 16.59 1.28 0.10
CA SER A 94 17.28 2.35 0.83
C SER A 94 18.72 2.41 0.36
N THR A 95 19.21 3.61 0.06
CA THR A 95 20.59 3.83 -0.38
C THR A 95 21.32 4.67 0.65
N LEU A 96 22.31 4.09 1.33
CA LEU A 96 23.13 4.77 2.33
C LEU A 96 24.61 4.60 1.97
N SER A 97 25.33 5.72 1.87
CA SER A 97 26.78 5.74 1.63
C SER A 97 27.21 4.90 0.42
N GLY A 98 26.42 4.90 -0.65
CA GLY A 98 26.69 4.16 -1.89
C GLY A 98 26.35 2.67 -1.85
N SER A 99 25.79 2.18 -0.75
CA SER A 99 25.26 0.82 -0.62
C SER A 99 23.73 0.86 -0.62
N SER A 100 23.11 0.04 -1.48
CA SER A 100 21.66 -0.10 -1.49
C SER A 100 21.23 -1.37 -0.77
N THR A 101 20.28 -1.24 0.16
CA THR A 101 19.60 -2.35 0.83
C THR A 101 18.20 -2.45 0.30
N ILE A 102 17.89 -3.61 -0.28
CA ILE A 102 16.61 -3.96 -0.88
C ILE A 102 15.93 -4.97 0.02
N GLN A 103 14.70 -4.68 0.41
CA GLN A 103 13.85 -5.55 1.21
C GLN A 103 12.60 -5.91 0.40
N GLY A 104 12.06 -7.09 0.69
CA GLY A 104 10.89 -7.58 0.00
C GLY A 104 10.48 -8.97 0.45
N ALA A 105 9.69 -9.63 -0.38
CA ALA A 105 9.32 -11.01 -0.20
C ALA A 105 9.14 -11.72 -1.55
N LEU A 106 9.18 -13.04 -1.52
CA LEU A 106 8.68 -13.91 -2.59
C LEU A 106 7.63 -14.84 -1.99
N ASN A 107 6.49 -14.98 -2.65
CA ASN A 107 5.59 -16.11 -2.43
C ASN A 107 5.63 -16.99 -3.68
N SER A 108 5.95 -18.27 -3.54
CA SER A 108 5.93 -19.25 -4.64
C SER A 108 5.80 -20.67 -4.08
N LYS A 109 6.12 -21.72 -4.84
CA LYS A 109 5.99 -23.12 -4.39
C LYS A 109 6.79 -23.34 -3.11
N ALA A 110 6.17 -24.01 -2.13
CA ALA A 110 6.72 -24.22 -0.78
C ALA A 110 7.96 -25.12 -0.76
N GLY A 111 8.93 -24.78 0.11
CA GLY A 111 10.15 -25.57 0.32
C GLY A 111 11.13 -25.58 -0.86
N LYS A 112 11.00 -24.63 -1.79
CA LYS A 112 11.83 -24.52 -3.00
C LYS A 112 12.82 -23.36 -2.89
N SER A 113 13.94 -23.48 -3.60
CA SER A 113 14.99 -22.46 -3.65
C SER A 113 14.88 -21.66 -4.94
N TYR A 114 14.95 -20.34 -4.81
CA TYR A 114 14.87 -19.41 -5.93
C TYR A 114 16.08 -18.50 -5.95
N ARG A 115 16.64 -18.30 -7.13
CA ARG A 115 17.62 -17.24 -7.39
C ARG A 115 16.89 -15.95 -7.71
N LEU A 116 17.13 -14.92 -6.90
CA LEU A 116 16.63 -13.59 -7.14
C LEU A 116 17.72 -12.73 -7.75
N GLU A 117 17.44 -12.09 -8.89
CA GLU A 117 18.33 -11.10 -9.51
C GLU A 117 17.74 -9.71 -9.36
N PHE A 118 18.58 -8.71 -9.05
CA PHE A 118 18.16 -7.33 -8.81
C PHE A 118 18.77 -6.41 -9.84
N PHE A 119 17.97 -5.45 -10.29
CA PHE A 119 18.36 -4.51 -11.32
C PHE A 119 17.97 -3.10 -10.92
N SER A 120 18.84 -2.14 -11.20
CA SER A 120 18.51 -0.72 -11.15
C SER A 120 18.11 -0.23 -12.53
N ASN A 121 17.14 0.69 -12.56
CA ASN A 121 16.64 1.32 -13.77
C ASN A 121 16.75 2.85 -13.66
N THR A 122 17.05 3.50 -14.78
CA THR A 122 17.09 4.96 -14.86
C THR A 122 15.70 5.57 -14.79
N ASP A 123 14.73 4.94 -15.46
CA ASP A 123 13.33 5.36 -15.52
C ASP A 123 12.41 4.19 -15.14
N PRO A 124 11.22 4.45 -14.56
CA PRO A 124 10.21 3.41 -14.43
C PRO A 124 9.64 3.11 -15.83
N ASP A 125 9.36 1.83 -16.08
CA ASP A 125 8.72 1.43 -17.32
C ASP A 125 7.26 1.93 -17.36
N PRO A 126 6.79 2.54 -18.46
CA PRO A 126 5.42 3.03 -18.59
C PRO A 126 4.33 1.96 -18.41
N SER A 127 4.64 0.67 -18.53
CA SER A 127 3.72 -0.44 -18.29
C SER A 127 3.54 -0.80 -16.81
N GLY A 128 4.21 -0.12 -15.89
CA GLY A 128 4.10 -0.37 -14.44
C GLY A 128 4.81 -1.66 -13.95
N TYR A 129 5.14 -2.58 -14.86
CA TYR A 129 6.08 -3.68 -14.64
C TYR A 129 7.45 -3.21 -15.05
N GLY A 130 8.42 -3.24 -14.14
CA GLY A 130 9.72 -2.66 -14.46
C GLY A 130 10.51 -3.52 -15.45
N GLU A 131 11.63 -2.98 -15.90
CA GLU A 131 12.62 -3.72 -16.68
C GLU A 131 13.91 -3.88 -15.85
N GLY A 132 15.02 -4.30 -16.45
CA GLY A 132 16.29 -4.46 -15.75
C GLY A 132 17.46 -3.90 -16.53
N GLU A 133 17.73 -2.60 -16.39
CA GLU A 133 18.80 -1.91 -17.13
C GLU A 133 20.20 -2.32 -16.63
N THR A 134 20.47 -2.18 -15.33
CA THR A 134 21.78 -2.46 -14.74
C THR A 134 21.69 -3.52 -13.65
N PHE A 135 22.36 -4.64 -13.84
CA PHE A 135 22.43 -5.73 -12.86
C PHE A 135 23.18 -5.30 -11.59
N LEU A 136 22.52 -5.37 -10.44
CA LEU A 136 23.06 -5.02 -9.13
C LEU A 136 23.70 -6.23 -8.43
N GLY A 137 23.12 -7.41 -8.64
CA GLY A 137 23.56 -8.65 -8.02
C GLY A 137 22.42 -9.65 -7.87
N SER A 138 22.71 -10.76 -7.20
CA SER A 138 21.73 -11.81 -6.95
C SER A 138 21.85 -12.39 -5.55
N THR A 139 20.75 -12.92 -5.02
CA THR A 139 20.72 -13.72 -3.80
C THR A 139 19.90 -14.99 -4.02
N SER A 140 20.02 -15.97 -3.11
CA SER A 140 19.15 -17.14 -3.08
C SER A 140 18.25 -17.09 -1.86
N VAL A 141 16.97 -17.41 -2.05
CA VAL A 141 15.99 -17.56 -0.97
C VAL A 141 15.35 -18.93 -1.04
N THR A 142 14.90 -19.43 0.11
CA THR A 142 14.12 -20.69 0.19
C THR A 142 12.77 -20.36 0.81
N THR A 143 11.70 -20.80 0.15
CA THR A 143 10.33 -20.60 0.64
C THR A 143 10.02 -21.55 1.81
N ASP A 144 9.24 -21.06 2.77
CA ASP A 144 8.75 -21.86 3.89
C ASP A 144 7.63 -22.84 3.45
N SER A 145 7.02 -23.54 4.43
CA SER A 145 5.92 -24.47 4.17
C SER A 145 4.64 -23.80 3.62
N SER A 146 4.54 -22.49 3.73
CA SER A 146 3.43 -21.68 3.21
C SER A 146 3.80 -20.99 1.89
N GLY A 147 4.97 -21.27 1.33
CA GLY A 147 5.45 -20.67 0.10
C GLY A 147 6.13 -19.31 0.26
N ASN A 148 6.31 -18.79 1.48
CA ASN A 148 6.84 -17.45 1.70
C ASN A 148 8.36 -17.44 1.93
N ALA A 149 9.05 -16.45 1.38
CA ALA A 149 10.43 -16.14 1.70
C ALA A 149 10.60 -14.63 1.91
N SER A 150 11.20 -14.24 3.04
CA SER A 150 11.61 -12.85 3.27
C SER A 150 12.91 -12.56 2.53
N LEU A 151 13.01 -11.38 1.94
CA LEU A 151 14.20 -10.89 1.23
C LEU A 151 14.83 -9.72 2.00
N SER A 152 16.14 -9.79 2.21
CA SER A 152 16.98 -8.65 2.53
C SER A 152 18.34 -8.83 1.83
N ALA A 153 18.64 -7.95 0.87
CA ALA A 153 19.88 -8.00 0.11
C ALA A 153 20.54 -6.62 0.09
N SER A 154 21.88 -6.59 0.22
CA SER A 154 22.66 -5.36 0.18
C SER A 154 23.71 -5.44 -0.93
N PHE A 155 23.78 -4.40 -1.76
CA PHE A 155 24.70 -4.31 -2.89
C PHE A 155 25.53 -3.03 -2.78
N SER A 156 26.82 -3.12 -3.13
CA SER A 156 27.75 -1.98 -3.11
C SER A 156 27.60 -1.02 -4.30
N ALA A 157 26.44 -1.06 -4.98
CA ALA A 157 26.07 -0.20 -6.07
C ALA A 157 24.87 0.65 -5.64
N SER A 158 24.85 1.92 -6.08
CA SER A 158 23.65 2.74 -5.96
C SER A 158 22.57 2.14 -6.86
N ALA A 159 21.52 1.60 -6.26
CA ALA A 159 20.40 1.00 -6.97
C ALA A 159 19.53 2.04 -7.73
N GLY A 160 19.92 3.32 -7.72
CA GLY A 160 19.13 4.39 -8.30
C GLY A 160 17.81 4.58 -7.57
N THR A 161 16.83 5.14 -8.26
CA THR A 161 15.48 5.39 -7.73
C THR A 161 14.56 4.19 -7.96
N PHE A 162 14.84 3.38 -8.98
CA PHE A 162 13.93 2.32 -9.46
C PHE A 162 14.64 0.98 -9.45
N VAL A 163 14.11 0.05 -8.66
CA VAL A 163 14.66 -1.31 -8.56
C VAL A 163 13.59 -2.31 -8.95
N THR A 164 14.03 -3.31 -9.70
CA THR A 164 13.23 -4.49 -10.04
C THR A 164 13.99 -5.75 -9.69
N ALA A 165 13.28 -6.87 -9.69
CA ALA A 165 13.88 -8.17 -9.49
C ALA A 165 13.18 -9.26 -10.31
N THR A 166 13.90 -10.32 -10.65
CA THR A 166 13.32 -11.57 -11.17
C THR A 166 13.54 -12.69 -10.16
N ALA A 167 12.70 -13.73 -10.21
CA ALA A 167 12.90 -14.99 -9.50
C ALA A 167 13.10 -16.11 -10.52
N THR A 168 14.08 -16.97 -10.30
CA THR A 168 14.28 -18.20 -11.10
C THR A 168 14.34 -19.41 -10.19
N ASP A 169 13.51 -20.42 -10.44
CA ASP A 169 13.50 -21.68 -9.69
C ASP A 169 14.67 -22.62 -10.07
N ASP A 170 14.75 -23.77 -9.40
CA ASP A 170 15.79 -24.78 -9.65
C ASP A 170 15.62 -25.52 -10.98
N GLU A 171 14.46 -25.43 -11.60
CA GLU A 171 14.17 -25.97 -12.93
C GLU A 171 14.40 -24.96 -14.06
N GLY A 172 14.80 -23.72 -13.75
CA GLY A 172 15.11 -22.67 -14.72
C GLY A 172 13.92 -21.82 -15.14
N ASN A 173 12.79 -21.87 -14.44
CA ASN A 173 11.64 -21.01 -14.73
C ASN A 173 11.89 -19.61 -14.17
N THR A 174 12.23 -18.66 -15.04
CA THR A 174 12.36 -17.24 -14.66
C THR A 174 11.03 -16.50 -14.75
N SER A 175 10.70 -15.71 -13.72
CA SER A 175 9.55 -14.80 -13.65
C SER A 175 9.68 -13.63 -14.64
N GLU A 176 8.60 -12.88 -14.81
CA GLU A 176 8.72 -11.49 -15.28
C GLU A 176 9.51 -10.64 -14.26
N PHE A 177 9.91 -9.43 -14.66
CA PHE A 177 10.44 -8.46 -13.69
C PHE A 177 9.36 -8.06 -12.68
N SER A 178 9.77 -7.87 -11.43
CA SER A 178 8.93 -7.28 -10.42
C SER A 178 8.49 -5.89 -10.83
N ARG A 179 7.37 -5.46 -10.27
CA ARG A 179 6.98 -4.05 -10.32
C ARG A 179 8.07 -3.18 -9.68
N VAL A 180 8.20 -1.96 -10.21
CA VAL A 180 9.02 -0.93 -9.57
C VAL A 180 8.26 -0.43 -8.35
N LEU A 181 8.95 -0.30 -7.22
CA LEU A 181 8.40 0.40 -6.06
C LEU A 181 8.32 1.91 -6.39
N LEU A 182 7.18 2.35 -6.91
CA LEU A 182 6.83 3.76 -7.06
C LEU A 182 5.86 4.16 -5.96
N PRO A 183 6.00 5.35 -5.35
CA PRO A 183 4.90 5.93 -4.61
C PRO A 183 3.72 6.14 -5.56
N LEU A 184 2.57 5.62 -5.19
CA LEU A 184 1.31 5.77 -5.91
C LEU A 184 0.79 7.19 -5.68
N GLU A 185 1.15 8.10 -6.58
CA GLU A 185 0.85 9.52 -6.42
C GLU A 185 -0.59 9.82 -6.86
N MET A 186 -1.44 10.11 -5.87
CA MET A 186 -2.75 10.70 -6.09
C MET A 186 -2.60 12.15 -6.57
N ASN A 187 -3.20 12.47 -7.71
CA ASN A 187 -3.03 13.77 -8.37
C ASN A 187 -4.35 14.43 -8.82
N THR A 188 -5.49 13.82 -8.55
CA THR A 188 -6.82 14.37 -8.88
C THR A 188 -7.79 14.22 -7.70
N LEU A 189 -8.80 15.08 -7.63
CA LEU A 189 -9.85 15.07 -6.60
C LEU A 189 -11.04 14.16 -6.94
N GLY A 190 -11.00 13.49 -8.09
CA GLY A 190 -12.03 12.57 -8.55
C GLY A 190 -12.25 11.35 -7.63
N ASP A 191 -13.27 10.56 -7.95
CA ASP A 191 -13.63 9.32 -7.27
C ASP A 191 -13.88 8.16 -8.26
N GLU A 192 -13.43 8.33 -9.50
CA GLU A 192 -13.49 7.32 -10.54
C GLU A 192 -12.65 6.09 -10.16
N GLN A 193 -13.11 4.92 -10.59
CA GLN A 193 -12.40 3.66 -10.45
C GLN A 193 -11.20 3.59 -11.39
N ASP A 194 -10.24 2.75 -11.06
CA ASP A 194 -9.17 2.37 -11.97
C ASP A 194 -9.78 1.75 -13.24
N ALA A 195 -9.47 2.34 -14.40
CA ALA A 195 -10.03 1.91 -15.68
C ALA A 195 -9.54 0.51 -16.06
N ASN A 196 -8.36 0.11 -15.56
CA ASN A 196 -7.80 -1.21 -15.81
C ASN A 196 -6.92 -1.70 -14.64
N PRO A 197 -7.52 -2.31 -13.60
CA PRO A 197 -6.85 -2.67 -12.35
C PRO A 197 -5.65 -3.64 -12.43
N ASN A 198 -5.28 -4.13 -13.62
CA ASN A 198 -4.21 -5.13 -13.81
C ASN A 198 -3.13 -4.66 -14.79
N ASP A 199 -3.06 -3.38 -15.14
CA ASP A 199 -2.04 -2.86 -16.06
C ASP A 199 -0.84 -2.23 -15.36
N GLY A 200 -0.74 -2.32 -14.04
CA GLY A 200 0.43 -1.82 -13.31
C GLY A 200 0.43 -0.30 -13.10
N ALA A 201 -0.63 0.42 -13.48
CA ALA A 201 -0.88 1.81 -13.12
C ALA A 201 -2.25 1.98 -12.44
N ALA A 202 -2.40 2.98 -11.57
CA ALA A 202 -3.72 3.45 -11.16
C ALA A 202 -4.11 4.62 -12.06
N ASP A 203 -4.92 4.36 -13.07
CA ASP A 203 -5.31 5.39 -14.04
C ASP A 203 -6.81 5.30 -14.36
N VAL A 204 -7.52 6.41 -14.13
CA VAL A 204 -8.96 6.46 -14.38
C VAL A 204 -9.31 6.74 -15.85
N ASP A 205 -8.36 7.17 -16.68
CA ASP A 205 -8.57 7.45 -18.10
C ASP A 205 -7.34 7.14 -18.97
N LEU A 206 -7.31 5.92 -19.51
CA LEU A 206 -6.28 5.44 -20.45
C LEU A 206 -6.14 6.30 -21.73
N GLY A 207 -7.12 7.16 -22.03
CA GLY A 207 -7.09 8.07 -23.17
C GLY A 207 -6.28 9.35 -22.93
N THR A 208 -5.97 9.68 -21.68
CA THR A 208 -5.31 10.92 -21.30
C THR A 208 -3.86 10.65 -20.89
N PRO A 209 -2.87 11.42 -21.40
CA PRO A 209 -1.46 11.17 -21.09
C PRO A 209 -1.11 11.33 -19.61
N GLY A 210 -0.43 10.32 -19.06
CA GLY A 210 -0.02 10.23 -17.65
C GLY A 210 -1.15 9.64 -16.78
N PRO A 211 -0.86 9.07 -15.61
CA PRO A 211 -1.93 8.56 -14.75
C PRO A 211 -2.78 9.68 -14.16
N GLN A 212 -4.11 9.56 -14.23
CA GLN A 212 -5.01 10.33 -13.37
C GLN A 212 -5.44 9.46 -12.19
N THR A 213 -4.76 9.63 -11.06
CA THR A 213 -4.92 8.75 -9.90
C THR A 213 -5.86 9.38 -8.87
N THR A 214 -7.02 8.75 -8.65
CA THR A 214 -7.94 9.06 -7.54
C THR A 214 -7.56 8.23 -6.31
N LEU A 215 -8.08 8.58 -5.13
CA LEU A 215 -7.89 7.74 -3.93
C LEU A 215 -8.54 6.36 -4.11
N ARG A 216 -9.69 6.29 -4.80
CA ARG A 216 -10.36 5.03 -5.10
C ARG A 216 -9.50 4.15 -5.99
N ALA A 217 -9.06 4.66 -7.13
CA ALA A 217 -8.18 3.94 -8.05
C ALA A 217 -6.88 3.53 -7.34
N ALA A 218 -6.33 4.38 -6.48
CA ALA A 218 -5.13 4.05 -5.71
C ALA A 218 -5.34 2.87 -4.74
N ILE A 219 -6.50 2.79 -4.08
CA ILE A 219 -6.86 1.66 -3.21
C ILE A 219 -7.14 0.39 -4.04
N GLU A 220 -7.86 0.50 -5.16
CA GLU A 220 -8.13 -0.62 -6.06
C GLU A 220 -6.83 -1.21 -6.62
N PHE A 221 -5.92 -0.33 -7.01
CA PHE A 221 -4.59 -0.68 -7.44
C PHE A 221 -3.82 -1.39 -6.34
N ALA A 222 -3.76 -0.83 -5.14
CA ALA A 222 -3.06 -1.47 -4.03
C ALA A 222 -3.64 -2.86 -3.74
N ASN A 223 -4.97 -3.01 -3.73
CA ASN A 223 -5.63 -4.29 -3.48
C ASN A 223 -5.39 -5.36 -4.56
N ALA A 224 -5.12 -4.93 -5.81
CA ALA A 224 -4.79 -5.83 -6.90
C ALA A 224 -3.33 -6.32 -6.83
N ASN A 225 -2.52 -5.74 -5.95
CA ASN A 225 -1.08 -5.78 -6.01
C ASN A 225 -0.44 -6.17 -4.69
N ARG A 226 -0.01 -7.43 -4.61
CA ARG A 226 0.63 -7.94 -3.40
C ARG A 226 1.86 -7.12 -3.01
N GLY A 227 1.91 -6.69 -1.76
CA GLY A 227 3.01 -5.93 -1.19
C GLY A 227 2.52 -4.69 -0.48
N THR A 228 3.35 -4.11 0.39
CA THR A 228 2.98 -2.81 0.97
C THR A 228 3.14 -1.72 -0.08
N ASP A 229 2.03 -1.21 -0.60
CA ASP A 229 2.03 -0.02 -1.46
C ASP A 229 2.00 1.28 -0.64
N THR A 230 2.59 2.35 -1.17
CA THR A 230 2.56 3.68 -0.55
C THR A 230 1.81 4.65 -1.43
N ILE A 231 0.65 5.12 -0.98
CA ILE A 231 -0.16 6.17 -1.57
C ILE A 231 0.35 7.52 -1.07
N THR A 232 0.83 8.34 -2.00
CA THR A 232 1.25 9.74 -1.76
C THR A 232 0.27 10.69 -2.45
N PHE A 233 0.39 11.99 -2.19
CA PHE A 233 -0.53 13.01 -2.66
C PHE A 233 0.25 14.18 -3.24
N ASN A 234 -0.15 14.60 -4.44
CA ASN A 234 0.36 15.78 -5.13
C ASN A 234 -0.76 16.37 -5.99
N ILE A 235 -1.86 16.73 -5.34
CA ILE A 235 -3.03 17.29 -6.02
C ILE A 235 -2.70 18.74 -6.40
N PRO A 236 -2.66 19.09 -7.71
CA PRO A 236 -2.28 20.42 -8.15
C PRO A 236 -3.43 21.41 -8.01
N GLY A 237 -3.11 22.70 -7.92
CA GLY A 237 -4.10 23.78 -8.02
C GLY A 237 -4.96 24.03 -6.78
N VAL A 238 -4.68 23.38 -5.65
CA VAL A 238 -5.35 23.61 -4.36
C VAL A 238 -4.53 24.55 -3.46
N THR A 239 -5.20 25.52 -2.83
CA THR A 239 -4.56 26.55 -1.97
C THR A 239 -4.74 26.30 -0.47
N GLY A 240 -5.46 25.23 -0.11
CA GLY A 240 -5.69 24.78 1.27
C GLY A 240 -5.62 23.26 1.36
N VAL A 241 -6.23 22.67 2.39
CA VAL A 241 -6.35 21.21 2.50
C VAL A 241 -7.28 20.70 1.39
N PRO A 242 -6.79 19.93 0.40
CA PRO A 242 -7.65 19.32 -0.61
C PRO A 242 -8.69 18.41 0.06
N THR A 243 -9.93 18.46 -0.45
CA THR A 243 -11.03 17.63 0.04
C THR A 243 -11.46 16.65 -1.04
N ILE A 244 -11.23 15.37 -0.79
CA ILE A 244 -11.69 14.24 -1.59
C ILE A 244 -13.12 13.94 -1.13
N SER A 245 -14.07 13.83 -2.06
CA SER A 245 -15.48 13.56 -1.75
C SER A 245 -15.93 12.28 -2.44
N PRO A 246 -15.77 11.10 -1.81
CA PRO A 246 -16.23 9.86 -2.41
C PRO A 246 -17.74 9.90 -2.70
N ALA A 247 -18.14 9.47 -3.90
CA ALA A 247 -19.53 9.39 -4.35
C ALA A 247 -20.20 8.06 -3.96
N SER A 248 -19.43 7.11 -3.45
CA SER A 248 -19.87 5.81 -2.94
C SER A 248 -18.86 5.31 -1.89
N PRO A 249 -19.13 4.22 -1.14
CA PRO A 249 -18.16 3.69 -0.19
C PRO A 249 -16.82 3.41 -0.87
N LEU A 250 -15.71 3.81 -0.25
CA LEU A 250 -14.38 3.47 -0.75
C LEU A 250 -14.20 1.94 -0.73
N PRO A 251 -13.40 1.37 -1.66
CA PRO A 251 -13.13 -0.06 -1.66
C PRO A 251 -12.47 -0.48 -0.34
N PRO A 252 -12.77 -1.69 0.18
CA PRO A 252 -12.08 -2.20 1.36
C PRO A 252 -10.60 -2.43 1.05
N ILE A 253 -9.72 -2.07 1.97
CA ILE A 253 -8.28 -2.32 1.88
C ILE A 253 -8.02 -3.78 2.26
N THR A 254 -7.53 -4.57 1.31
CA THR A 254 -7.32 -6.02 1.42
C THR A 254 -5.86 -6.42 1.59
N GLU A 255 -4.96 -5.45 1.77
CA GLU A 255 -3.56 -5.69 2.11
C GLU A 255 -2.90 -4.54 2.87
N SER A 256 -1.61 -4.69 3.18
CA SER A 256 -0.87 -3.62 3.85
C SER A 256 -0.70 -2.43 2.93
N VAL A 257 -0.99 -1.23 3.41
CA VAL A 257 -0.91 0.01 2.61
C VAL A 257 -0.38 1.14 3.49
N VAL A 258 0.41 2.04 2.93
CA VAL A 258 0.76 3.32 3.55
C VAL A 258 -0.03 4.42 2.82
N ILE A 259 -0.79 5.23 3.53
CA ILE A 259 -1.47 6.42 3.03
C ILE A 259 -0.79 7.62 3.67
N ASP A 260 0.07 8.30 2.92
CA ASP A 260 0.89 9.39 3.42
C ASP A 260 0.43 10.75 2.87
N ALA A 261 -0.58 11.33 3.52
CA ALA A 261 -1.09 12.65 3.16
C ALA A 261 -0.14 13.80 3.56
N SER A 262 0.99 13.52 4.24
CA SER A 262 2.03 14.52 4.51
C SER A 262 2.69 15.04 3.24
N THR A 263 2.67 14.22 2.19
CA THR A 263 3.29 14.49 0.90
C THR A 263 2.58 15.58 0.09
N GLN A 264 1.30 15.87 0.40
CA GLN A 264 0.53 16.90 -0.29
C GLN A 264 1.23 18.27 -0.15
N PRO A 265 1.60 18.93 -1.27
CA PRO A 265 2.22 20.25 -1.22
C PRO A 265 1.36 21.28 -0.49
N VAL A 266 2.04 22.22 0.18
CA VAL A 266 1.46 23.36 0.91
C VAL A 266 0.71 22.98 2.19
N SER A 267 -0.32 22.14 2.11
CA SER A 267 -1.12 21.75 3.27
C SER A 267 -0.42 20.70 4.14
N GLY A 268 0.39 19.82 3.53
CA GLY A 268 0.90 18.60 4.17
C GLY A 268 -0.22 17.75 4.77
N ARG A 269 -1.45 17.86 4.27
CA ARG A 269 -2.65 17.23 4.81
C ARG A 269 -3.70 17.12 3.72
N VAL A 270 -4.48 16.05 3.77
CA VAL A 270 -5.60 15.81 2.84
C VAL A 270 -6.84 15.47 3.66
N LYS A 271 -8.02 15.95 3.24
CA LYS A 271 -9.32 15.61 3.83
C LYS A 271 -10.07 14.62 2.93
N ILE A 272 -10.68 13.61 3.52
CA ILE A 272 -11.70 12.76 2.90
C ILE A 272 -13.04 13.10 3.57
N ASP A 273 -14.03 13.46 2.77
CA ASP A 273 -15.36 13.88 3.21
C ASP A 273 -16.43 12.91 2.69
N GLY A 274 -17.02 12.16 3.62
CA GLY A 274 -17.99 11.10 3.37
C GLY A 274 -19.42 11.56 3.13
N THR A 275 -19.69 12.88 3.07
CA THR A 275 -21.06 13.43 2.94
C THR A 275 -21.83 12.81 1.77
N THR A 276 -21.12 12.45 0.68
CA THR A 276 -21.69 11.84 -0.52
C THR A 276 -21.41 10.34 -0.67
N ALA A 277 -20.74 9.71 0.30
CA ALA A 277 -20.26 8.34 0.19
C ALA A 277 -21.36 7.27 0.39
N GLY A 278 -22.59 7.68 0.73
CA GLY A 278 -23.72 6.78 0.99
C GLY A 278 -24.03 6.59 2.48
N THR A 279 -25.06 5.80 2.79
CA THR A 279 -25.64 5.67 4.15
C THR A 279 -25.09 4.50 4.97
N THR A 280 -24.15 3.74 4.41
CA THR A 280 -23.49 2.59 5.06
C THR A 280 -21.99 2.63 4.78
N SER A 281 -21.40 3.83 4.82
CA SER A 281 -20.03 4.10 4.39
C SER A 281 -19.16 4.43 5.59
N SER A 282 -18.04 3.71 5.70
CA SER A 282 -16.93 4.11 6.57
C SER A 282 -15.85 4.83 5.76
N GLY A 283 -15.05 5.69 6.41
CA GLY A 283 -14.02 6.47 5.74
C GLY A 283 -12.89 5.62 5.17
N LEU A 284 -12.30 4.77 6.00
CA LEU A 284 -11.39 3.70 5.58
C LEU A 284 -11.86 2.38 6.12
N ASP A 285 -11.77 1.34 5.31
CA ASP A 285 -12.26 0.01 5.63
C ASP A 285 -11.13 -1.04 5.47
N VAL A 286 -10.42 -1.33 6.55
CA VAL A 286 -9.23 -2.18 6.56
C VAL A 286 -9.62 -3.63 6.85
N SER A 287 -9.68 -4.44 5.80
CA SER A 287 -10.11 -5.85 5.90
C SER A 287 -8.95 -6.82 6.15
N PHE A 288 -7.74 -6.51 5.70
CA PHE A 288 -6.54 -7.33 5.91
C PHE A 288 -5.26 -6.49 5.85
N GLY A 289 -4.16 -6.98 6.42
CA GLY A 289 -2.87 -6.29 6.44
C GLY A 289 -2.79 -5.15 7.45
N THR A 290 -1.67 -4.42 7.44
CA THR A 290 -1.50 -3.22 8.28
C THR A 290 -1.57 -1.98 7.41
N THR A 291 -2.58 -1.15 7.62
CA THR A 291 -2.69 0.18 6.99
C THR A 291 -1.98 1.21 7.87
N ASN A 292 -1.01 1.94 7.32
CA ASN A 292 -0.36 3.08 7.96
C ASN A 292 -0.95 4.36 7.38
N VAL A 293 -1.51 5.26 8.19
CA VAL A 293 -2.10 6.51 7.69
C VAL A 293 -1.40 7.68 8.35
N GLN A 294 -1.01 8.68 7.56
CA GLN A 294 -0.35 9.89 8.08
C GLN A 294 -1.05 11.15 7.57
N ARG A 295 -1.28 12.11 8.47
CA ARG A 295 -1.75 13.48 8.16
C ARG A 295 -3.02 13.54 7.30
N LEU A 296 -3.94 12.61 7.54
CA LEU A 296 -5.24 12.54 6.88
C LEU A 296 -6.33 13.11 7.79
N THR A 297 -7.30 13.81 7.23
CA THR A 297 -8.55 14.19 7.92
C THR A 297 -9.67 13.35 7.33
N ILE A 298 -10.47 12.68 8.14
CA ILE A 298 -11.61 11.86 7.72
C ILE A 298 -12.85 12.49 8.34
N ALA A 299 -13.87 12.80 7.54
CA ALA A 299 -15.06 13.48 8.04
C ALA A 299 -16.35 13.00 7.41
N ASN A 300 -17.48 13.16 8.12
CA ASN A 300 -18.84 13.07 7.58
C ASN A 300 -19.22 11.71 6.97
N PHE A 301 -18.69 10.61 7.51
CA PHE A 301 -19.08 9.27 7.09
C PHE A 301 -20.31 8.80 7.84
N SER A 302 -21.20 8.04 7.18
CA SER A 302 -22.47 7.60 7.77
C SER A 302 -22.30 6.45 8.79
N GLU A 303 -21.18 5.72 8.71
CA GLU A 303 -20.79 4.73 9.72
C GLU A 303 -19.56 5.21 10.50
N HIS A 304 -18.37 4.67 10.24
CA HIS A 304 -17.19 4.89 11.06
C HIS A 304 -16.15 5.74 10.31
N GLY A 305 -15.34 6.52 11.00
CA GLY A 305 -14.16 7.15 10.37
C GLY A 305 -13.21 6.08 9.80
N ILE A 306 -12.80 5.12 10.63
CA ILE A 306 -12.00 3.96 10.23
C ILE A 306 -12.62 2.68 10.80
N LEU A 307 -12.87 1.69 9.94
CA LEU A 307 -13.32 0.36 10.31
C LEU A 307 -12.20 -0.64 10.04
N THR A 308 -11.84 -1.47 11.02
CA THR A 308 -10.96 -2.64 10.82
C THR A 308 -11.74 -3.93 10.99
N ARG A 309 -11.48 -4.91 10.12
CA ARG A 309 -12.10 -6.23 10.11
C ARG A 309 -11.05 -7.34 10.16
N ALA A 310 -11.50 -8.59 10.34
CA ALA A 310 -10.70 -9.81 10.25
C ALA A 310 -9.25 -9.67 10.79
N SER A 311 -8.24 -9.70 9.91
CA SER A 311 -6.81 -9.55 10.27
C SER A 311 -6.25 -8.16 9.94
N GLY A 312 -7.11 -7.18 9.70
CA GLY A 312 -6.76 -5.81 9.38
C GLY A 312 -6.36 -5.01 10.62
N ALA A 313 -5.23 -4.31 10.54
CA ALA A 313 -4.72 -3.44 11.58
C ALA A 313 -4.49 -2.02 11.05
N ILE A 314 -4.60 -1.02 11.92
CA ILE A 314 -4.38 0.39 11.59
C ILE A 314 -3.26 0.98 12.44
N GLU A 315 -2.34 1.70 11.80
CA GLU A 315 -1.34 2.55 12.42
C GLU A 315 -1.54 4.00 11.95
N ALA A 316 -2.00 4.91 12.81
CA ALA A 316 -2.32 6.27 12.41
C ALA A 316 -1.36 7.30 13.04
N VAL A 317 -0.90 8.27 12.23
CA VAL A 317 -0.02 9.39 12.62
C VAL A 317 -0.66 10.73 12.25
N SER A 318 -0.94 11.58 13.23
CA SER A 318 -1.51 12.93 12.99
C SER A 318 -2.81 12.91 12.16
N VAL A 319 -3.63 11.87 12.34
CA VAL A 319 -4.93 11.71 11.69
C VAL A 319 -6.02 12.44 12.49
N GLU A 320 -6.87 13.16 11.78
CA GLU A 320 -8.05 13.83 12.33
C GLU A 320 -9.30 13.07 11.87
N ILE A 321 -10.22 12.78 12.79
CA ILE A 321 -11.52 12.20 12.46
C ILE A 321 -12.58 13.13 13.02
N LEU A 322 -13.47 13.60 12.16
CA LEU A 322 -14.48 14.59 12.46
C LEU A 322 -15.85 13.99 12.16
N THR A 323 -16.83 14.18 13.04
CA THR A 323 -18.26 14.08 12.70
C THR A 323 -18.63 12.83 11.88
N ASP A 324 -18.69 11.66 12.51
CA ASP A 324 -19.10 10.42 11.85
C ASP A 324 -20.36 9.82 12.49
N GLY A 325 -21.23 9.20 11.69
CA GLY A 325 -22.50 8.61 12.12
C GLY A 325 -22.36 7.38 13.03
N GLY A 326 -21.15 7.13 13.53
CA GLY A 326 -20.74 5.95 14.26
C GLY A 326 -19.47 6.22 15.04
N TRP A 327 -18.47 5.35 14.92
CA TRP A 327 -17.28 5.42 15.78
C TRP A 327 -16.15 6.02 14.97
N GLY A 328 -15.35 6.89 15.58
CA GLY A 328 -14.13 7.41 14.97
C GLY A 328 -13.24 6.28 14.45
N ILE A 329 -12.93 5.30 15.31
CA ILE A 329 -12.27 4.06 14.88
C ILE A 329 -12.98 2.86 15.50
N ARG A 330 -13.43 1.92 14.66
CA ARG A 330 -14.02 0.65 15.09
C ARG A 330 -13.19 -0.54 14.62
N ALA A 331 -12.70 -1.35 15.54
CA ALA A 331 -12.06 -2.62 15.26
C ALA A 331 -12.97 -3.81 15.61
N LEU A 332 -13.49 -4.48 14.57
CA LEU A 332 -14.18 -5.77 14.72
C LEU A 332 -13.19 -6.91 14.99
N ALA A 333 -11.99 -6.80 14.44
CA ALA A 333 -10.83 -7.63 14.70
C ALA A 333 -9.52 -6.92 14.24
N GLY A 334 -8.36 -7.37 14.73
CA GLY A 334 -7.03 -6.76 14.48
C GLY A 334 -6.64 -5.61 15.43
N ASP A 335 -5.40 -5.14 15.35
CA ASP A 335 -4.82 -4.16 16.31
C ASP A 335 -4.98 -2.70 15.82
N ILE A 336 -5.18 -1.78 16.78
CA ILE A 336 -5.14 -0.32 16.57
C ILE A 336 -3.89 0.23 17.24
N ARG A 337 -3.04 0.95 16.49
CA ARG A 337 -1.85 1.66 17.00
C ARG A 337 -1.91 3.13 16.60
N LEU A 338 -1.76 4.06 17.54
CA LEU A 338 -1.85 5.49 17.29
C LEU A 338 -0.55 6.20 17.71
N ASN A 339 0.12 6.86 16.76
CA ASN A 339 1.44 7.47 16.88
C ASN A 339 1.41 8.99 16.60
N VAL A 340 2.31 9.79 17.18
CA VAL A 340 2.52 11.19 16.77
C VAL A 340 4.02 11.43 16.64
N SER A 341 4.49 11.88 15.47
CA SER A 341 5.85 12.41 15.32
C SER A 341 5.83 13.67 14.47
N GLU A 342 6.21 14.81 15.03
CA GLU A 342 6.89 15.91 14.33
C GLU A 342 7.41 16.94 15.35
N SER A 343 8.66 17.39 15.19
CA SER A 343 9.33 18.31 16.11
C SER A 343 9.17 19.78 15.71
N GLY A 344 8.62 20.58 16.62
CA GLY A 344 8.92 22.02 16.75
C GLY A 344 8.12 23.01 15.90
N ALA A 345 7.00 23.51 16.43
CA ALA A 345 6.47 24.86 16.17
C ALA A 345 5.42 25.25 17.24
N ALA A 346 5.23 26.55 17.47
CA ALA A 346 4.49 27.16 18.60
C ALA A 346 2.98 27.34 18.35
N PRO A 347 2.13 27.47 19.40
CA PRO A 347 0.67 27.27 19.31
C PRO A 347 -0.13 28.54 18.97
N VAL A 348 -1.24 28.35 18.26
CA VAL A 348 -2.36 29.29 18.14
C VAL A 348 -3.65 28.58 18.54
N ASN A 349 -4.50 29.31 19.24
CA ASN A 349 -5.67 28.93 20.00
C ASN A 349 -6.95 29.12 19.18
N ASP A 350 -7.71 28.05 18.93
CA ASP A 350 -9.18 27.92 18.95
C ASP A 350 -9.56 26.51 18.41
N GLU A 351 -10.51 25.84 19.09
CA GLU A 351 -11.25 24.62 18.71
C GLU A 351 -10.49 23.50 17.94
N VAL A 352 -10.14 22.42 18.64
CA VAL A 352 -9.19 21.37 18.20
C VAL A 352 -9.87 20.00 18.33
N SER A 353 -10.03 19.13 17.31
CA SER A 353 -9.31 18.97 16.02
C SER A 353 -7.79 19.04 16.19
N CYS A 354 -7.09 17.92 16.32
CA CYS A 354 -5.74 17.89 16.91
C CYS A 354 -4.68 18.85 16.28
N ILE A 355 -4.10 19.80 17.08
CA ILE A 355 -2.67 20.03 17.46
C ILE A 355 -2.41 21.57 17.73
N VAL A 356 -1.62 22.08 18.73
CA VAL A 356 -0.14 22.37 18.76
C VAL A 356 0.41 22.70 20.20
N GLY A 357 1.64 22.24 20.53
CA GLY A 357 2.74 22.90 21.31
C GLY A 357 2.69 22.98 22.86
N ASN A 358 3.57 22.34 23.66
CA ASN A 358 5.03 22.56 23.76
C ASN A 358 5.76 21.38 24.46
N GLY A 359 6.88 20.93 23.90
CA GLY A 359 8.04 20.42 24.65
C GLY A 359 7.95 19.01 25.26
N THR A 360 8.83 18.13 24.76
CA THR A 360 9.15 16.75 25.21
C THR A 360 8.09 15.70 24.87
N GLY A 361 8.50 14.76 24.02
CA GLY A 361 7.64 13.80 23.33
C GLY A 361 6.74 13.02 24.27
N LEU A 362 5.44 13.18 24.07
CA LEU A 362 4.35 12.29 24.42
C LEU A 362 3.21 12.58 23.43
N PHE A 363 2.44 11.55 23.11
CA PHE A 363 1.42 11.49 22.07
C PHE A 363 0.15 12.23 22.52
N HIS A 364 -0.85 12.41 21.65
CA HIS A 364 -2.14 13.01 22.01
C HIS A 364 -3.25 12.51 21.07
N LEU A 365 -4.19 11.70 21.57
CA LEU A 365 -5.46 11.38 20.89
C LEU A 365 -6.56 12.23 21.54
N ILE A 366 -7.25 13.07 20.77
CA ILE A 366 -8.46 13.79 21.22
C ILE A 366 -9.66 13.20 20.49
N VAL A 367 -10.60 12.65 21.26
CA VAL A 367 -11.90 12.15 20.80
C VAL A 367 -12.94 13.19 21.20
N THR A 368 -13.66 13.76 20.24
CA THR A 368 -14.81 14.67 20.46
C THR A 368 -16.04 14.14 19.75
N ASP A 369 -17.16 14.05 20.46
CA ASP A 369 -18.49 13.89 19.88
C ASP A 369 -18.95 15.21 19.22
N ASP A 370 -19.80 15.13 18.21
CA ASP A 370 -20.27 16.28 17.41
C ASP A 370 -21.72 16.69 17.67
N TYR A 371 -22.45 15.97 18.53
CA TYR A 371 -23.87 16.26 18.67
C TYR A 371 -24.07 17.48 19.57
N VAL A 372 -24.34 18.62 18.93
CA VAL A 372 -24.79 19.84 19.63
C VAL A 372 -25.99 19.49 20.51
N ASP A 373 -25.80 19.52 21.82
CA ASP A 373 -26.83 19.34 22.84
C ASP A 373 -28.11 20.13 22.49
N ASN A 374 -29.15 19.41 22.06
CA ASN A 374 -30.50 19.88 22.25
C ASN A 374 -30.94 19.42 23.64
N PRO A 375 -31.11 20.31 24.64
CA PRO A 375 -31.41 19.92 26.02
C PRO A 375 -32.79 19.27 26.22
N ASN A 376 -33.49 18.90 25.15
CA ASN A 376 -34.84 18.33 25.15
C ASN A 376 -34.95 16.96 24.45
N GLU A 377 -33.86 16.34 23.97
CA GLU A 377 -33.90 15.09 23.20
C GLU A 377 -33.43 13.82 23.96
N ASP A 378 -33.70 13.73 25.25
CA ASP A 378 -33.38 12.56 26.10
C ASP A 378 -34.30 11.33 25.85
N THR A 379 -34.72 11.07 24.59
CA THR A 379 -35.62 9.93 24.28
C THR A 379 -35.40 9.22 22.94
N VAL A 380 -34.39 9.58 22.15
CA VAL A 380 -34.11 8.88 20.87
C VAL A 380 -32.86 8.03 21.04
N ALA A 381 -32.98 6.73 20.73
CA ALA A 381 -31.96 5.71 20.92
C ALA A 381 -30.52 6.16 20.61
N ASP A 382 -29.68 6.18 21.66
CA ASP A 382 -28.25 6.51 21.61
C ASP A 382 -27.55 5.79 20.45
N TYR A 383 -27.11 6.55 19.45
CA TYR A 383 -26.11 6.07 18.51
C TYR A 383 -24.75 6.04 19.24
N PRO A 384 -23.96 4.97 19.12
CA PRO A 384 -22.70 4.86 19.84
C PRO A 384 -21.63 5.63 19.08
N GLY A 385 -21.41 6.92 19.34
CA GLY A 385 -20.59 7.74 18.43
C GLY A 385 -19.45 8.56 19.01
N GLY A 386 -18.39 8.73 18.21
CA GLY A 386 -17.22 9.57 18.51
C GLY A 386 -15.95 8.82 18.95
N GLY A 387 -16.06 7.73 19.70
CA GLY A 387 -14.92 7.08 20.37
C GLY A 387 -14.08 6.05 19.58
N VAL A 388 -13.19 5.36 20.29
CA VAL A 388 -12.45 4.19 19.79
C VAL A 388 -13.05 2.89 20.36
N TYR A 389 -13.50 1.98 19.51
CA TYR A 389 -14.09 0.70 19.91
C TYR A 389 -13.30 -0.49 19.37
N ALA A 390 -12.92 -1.44 20.23
CA ALA A 390 -12.27 -2.69 19.84
C ALA A 390 -13.01 -3.92 20.42
N GLU A 391 -13.56 -4.77 19.55
CA GLU A 391 -14.27 -6.00 19.94
C GLU A 391 -13.29 -7.15 20.22
N ASN A 392 -12.44 -7.48 19.23
CA ASN A 392 -11.48 -8.59 19.32
C ASN A 392 -10.02 -8.16 19.14
N GLY A 393 -9.76 -6.85 19.17
CA GLY A 393 -8.47 -6.21 18.91
C GLY A 393 -7.79 -5.61 20.15
N GLN A 394 -6.52 -5.21 20.01
CA GLN A 394 -5.80 -4.45 21.04
C GLN A 394 -5.63 -2.98 20.62
N VAL A 395 -5.82 -2.06 21.57
CA VAL A 395 -5.57 -0.62 21.37
C VAL A 395 -4.25 -0.25 22.06
N TYR A 396 -3.33 0.33 21.29
CA TYR A 396 -2.07 0.88 21.76
C TYR A 396 -2.06 2.39 21.56
N ALA A 397 -1.95 3.15 22.65
CA ALA A 397 -1.91 4.60 22.60
C ALA A 397 -0.90 5.20 23.59
N SER A 398 -0.29 6.28 23.14
CA SER A 398 0.60 7.18 23.88
C SER A 398 0.04 7.92 25.10
N LEU A 399 -1.11 8.53 24.86
CA LEU A 399 -1.92 9.40 25.71
C LEU A 399 -3.28 9.45 25.03
N ILE A 400 -4.37 9.35 25.80
CA ILE A 400 -5.72 9.57 25.27
C ILE A 400 -6.41 10.61 26.13
N GLU A 401 -7.02 11.58 25.46
CA GLU A 401 -7.91 12.58 25.99
C GLU A 401 -9.27 12.41 25.28
N VAL A 402 -10.31 12.13 26.07
CA VAL A 402 -11.70 12.09 25.58
C VAL A 402 -12.34 13.35 26.11
N THR A 403 -12.81 14.20 25.23
CA THR A 403 -13.51 15.44 25.56
C THR A 403 -14.86 15.40 24.90
N ASP A 404 -15.91 15.45 25.71
CA ASP A 404 -17.30 15.42 25.27
C ASP A 404 -17.67 14.12 24.57
N ASN A 405 -18.07 13.13 25.36
CA ASN A 405 -18.65 11.91 24.84
C ASN A 405 -19.84 11.57 25.74
N ASP A 406 -21.04 11.62 25.18
CA ASP A 406 -22.27 11.22 25.89
C ASP A 406 -22.30 9.70 26.15
N ASN A 407 -21.33 8.96 25.58
CA ASN A 407 -21.13 7.54 25.71
C ASN A 407 -19.67 7.17 26.08
N ALA A 408 -19.32 5.88 26.02
CA ALA A 408 -17.98 5.44 26.38
C ALA A 408 -16.92 5.84 25.34
N GLY A 409 -16.08 6.84 25.67
CA GLY A 409 -15.00 7.36 24.82
C GLY A 409 -14.02 6.32 24.26
N ILE A 410 -13.72 5.28 25.02
CA ILE A 410 -12.94 4.13 24.54
C ILE A 410 -13.55 2.87 25.13
N VAL A 411 -13.78 1.87 24.29
CA VAL A 411 -14.32 0.56 24.70
C VAL A 411 -13.45 -0.56 24.14
N ALA A 412 -13.02 -1.48 25.00
CA ALA A 412 -12.32 -2.70 24.58
C ALA A 412 -12.95 -3.94 25.23
N ARG A 413 -13.38 -4.93 24.44
CA ARG A 413 -14.09 -6.14 24.90
C ARG A 413 -13.34 -7.45 24.57
N ALA A 414 -12.07 -7.58 24.95
CA ALA A 414 -11.30 -8.81 24.76
C ALA A 414 -10.79 -9.43 26.08
N ARG A 415 -10.60 -10.76 26.10
CA ARG A 415 -10.01 -11.55 27.22
C ARG A 415 -8.61 -11.09 27.69
N ASN A 416 -7.93 -10.26 26.90
CA ASN A 416 -6.62 -9.67 27.16
C ASN A 416 -6.66 -8.14 26.98
N GLY A 417 -7.62 -7.47 27.62
CA GLY A 417 -7.87 -6.02 27.52
C GLY A 417 -6.65 -5.11 27.70
N PHE A 418 -6.85 -3.81 27.42
CA PHE A 418 -5.91 -2.68 27.47
C PHE A 418 -4.52 -3.00 28.06
N LYS A 419 -3.46 -2.95 27.24
CA LYS A 419 -2.11 -3.39 27.67
C LYS A 419 -1.17 -2.29 28.18
N SER A 420 -1.30 -1.03 27.77
CA SER A 420 -0.38 0.04 28.21
C SER A 420 -0.96 1.44 28.01
N PHE A 421 -1.05 2.22 29.11
CA PHE A 421 -1.28 3.66 29.10
C PHE A 421 -0.34 4.32 30.12
N PRO A 422 0.78 4.95 29.70
CA PRO A 422 1.68 5.59 30.65
C PRO A 422 1.10 6.87 31.30
N LYS A 423 0.14 7.54 30.63
CA LYS A 423 -0.61 8.69 31.17
C LYS A 423 -2.04 8.69 30.60
N LEU A 424 -3.05 8.73 31.48
CA LEU A 424 -4.47 8.81 31.14
C LEU A 424 -5.03 10.08 31.79
N LYS A 425 -5.67 10.96 31.01
CA LYS A 425 -6.38 12.13 31.52
C LYS A 425 -7.86 12.00 31.14
N ILE A 426 -8.71 11.99 32.17
CA ILE A 426 -10.17 12.01 32.03
C ILE A 426 -10.61 13.31 32.69
N PRO A 427 -11.19 14.28 31.96
CA PRO A 427 -11.79 15.45 32.58
C PRO A 427 -12.90 15.01 33.54
N ALA A 428 -13.07 15.71 34.66
CA ALA A 428 -13.94 15.32 35.77
C ALA A 428 -15.46 15.42 35.47
N VAL A 429 -15.86 15.44 34.21
CA VAL A 429 -17.24 15.63 33.78
C VAL A 429 -17.49 14.67 32.60
N PHE A 430 -18.10 13.52 32.91
CA PHE A 430 -18.68 12.50 32.00
C PHE A 430 -17.79 11.53 31.19
N GLY A 431 -16.50 11.33 31.49
CA GLY A 431 -15.73 10.22 30.88
C GLY A 431 -15.98 8.84 31.52
N HIS A 432 -16.78 7.95 30.90
CA HIS A 432 -16.92 6.55 31.31
C HIS A 432 -15.92 5.62 30.59
N LEU A 433 -14.89 5.14 31.31
CA LEU A 433 -14.11 3.96 30.89
C LEU A 433 -14.83 2.70 31.39
N SER A 434 -15.20 1.81 30.47
CA SER A 434 -15.74 0.49 30.83
C SER A 434 -14.86 -0.63 30.28
N SER A 435 -14.44 -1.54 31.17
CA SER A 435 -13.91 -2.85 30.79
C SER A 435 -14.94 -3.91 31.17
N GLY A 436 -15.49 -4.58 30.16
CA GLY A 436 -16.44 -5.68 30.37
C GLY A 436 -15.73 -6.97 30.75
N ARG A 437 -16.28 -7.71 31.71
CA ARG A 437 -15.95 -9.13 31.95
C ARG A 437 -16.61 -10.03 30.92
#